data_AF-A0A1K0FF64-F1
#
_entry.id   AF-A0A1K0FF64-F1
#
_cell.length_a   1.000
_cell.length_b   1.000
_cell.length_c   1.000
_cell.angle_alpha   90.00
_cell.angle_beta   90.00
_cell.angle_gamma   90.00
#
_symmetry.space_group_name_H-M   'P 1'
#
loop_
_entity.id
_entity.type
_entity.pdbx_description
1 polymer ?
#
loop_
_entity_poly.entity_id
_entity_poly.type
_entity_poly.pdbx_seq_one_letter_code
_entity_poly.pdbx_strand_id
1 'polypeptide(L)'
;MEWWPEGWPDDNIIGLVVGVYAMVLLLIMSPFLIWYLLSWLVCLIVTPFAWLARSTLGRPSPVIAYWEENPWAEWWGSADGRGAADELAQHVAGEVAQFAAPRSLAAPRPELIELTTVRETPIVERIAARWRARGTGANG
;
A
#
# COMPACT_ATOMS: atom_id res chain seq x y z
N MET A 1 -13.48 -61.01 11.27
CA MET A 1 -12.80 -61.04 9.96
C MET A 1 -13.84 -60.67 8.93
N GLU A 2 -13.92 -59.38 8.61
CA GLU A 2 -14.79 -58.89 7.53
C GLU A 2 -13.94 -58.79 6.26
N TRP A 3 -14.47 -59.40 5.20
CA TRP A 3 -13.84 -59.57 3.90
C TRP A 3 -14.47 -58.50 3.02
N TRP A 4 -13.87 -57.32 2.96
CA TRP A 4 -14.29 -56.33 1.97
C TRP A 4 -13.54 -56.57 0.67
N PRO A 5 -14.24 -56.68 -0.47
CA PRO A 5 -13.65 -57.02 -1.73
C PRO A 5 -12.75 -55.89 -2.23
N GLU A 6 -11.63 -56.30 -2.80
CA GLU A 6 -10.70 -55.50 -3.58
C GLU A 6 -11.46 -54.73 -4.69
N GLY A 7 -11.19 -53.43 -4.76
CA GLY A 7 -11.20 -52.64 -5.99
C GLY A 7 -12.57 -52.39 -6.63
N TRP A 8 -13.23 -51.29 -6.24
CA TRP A 8 -14.21 -50.67 -7.12
C TRP A 8 -13.48 -49.96 -8.27
N PRO A 9 -13.75 -50.29 -9.55
CA PRO A 9 -13.14 -49.62 -10.71
C PRO A 9 -13.57 -48.15 -10.86
N ASP A 10 -14.58 -47.72 -10.09
CA ASP A 10 -15.18 -46.38 -10.17
C ASP A 10 -14.27 -45.27 -9.62
N ASP A 11 -13.32 -45.59 -8.74
CA ASP A 11 -12.33 -44.62 -8.22
C ASP A 11 -11.40 -44.10 -9.34
N ASN A 12 -11.11 -44.94 -10.33
CA ASN A 12 -10.23 -44.58 -11.44
C ASN A 12 -10.92 -43.63 -12.44
N ILE A 13 -12.22 -43.83 -12.70
CA ILE A 13 -12.98 -43.00 -13.64
C ILE A 13 -13.25 -41.62 -13.01
N ILE A 14 -13.67 -41.58 -11.74
CA ILE A 14 -13.89 -40.33 -11.03
C ILE A 14 -12.59 -39.53 -10.93
N GLY A 15 -11.48 -40.18 -10.57
CA GLY A 15 -10.16 -39.55 -10.53
C GLY A 15 -9.72 -38.98 -11.89
N LEU A 16 -9.95 -39.72 -12.98
CA LEU A 16 -9.65 -39.26 -14.34
C LEU A 16 -10.49 -38.04 -14.72
N VAL A 17 -11.80 -38.08 -14.46
CA VAL A 17 -12.70 -36.96 -14.75
C VAL A 17 -12.28 -35.71 -13.97
N VAL A 18 -12.02 -35.84 -12.66
CA VAL A 18 -11.53 -34.74 -11.83
C VAL A 18 -10.20 -34.20 -12.35
N GLY A 19 -9.26 -35.07 -12.73
CA GLY A 19 -7.98 -34.69 -13.31
C GLY A 19 -8.13 -33.88 -14.61
N VAL A 20 -9.01 -34.32 -15.52
CA VAL A 20 -9.30 -33.59 -16.76
C VAL A 20 -9.92 -32.23 -16.48
N TYR A 21 -10.89 -32.14 -15.57
CA TYR A 21 -11.49 -30.86 -15.17
C TYR A 21 -10.44 -29.92 -14.55
N ALA A 22 -9.57 -30.41 -13.68
CA ALA A 22 -8.50 -29.62 -13.09
C ALA A 22 -7.52 -29.09 -14.15
N MET A 23 -7.13 -29.91 -15.13
CA MET A 23 -6.27 -29.48 -16.24
C MET A 23 -6.94 -28.40 -17.10
N VAL A 24 -8.22 -28.55 -17.42
CA VAL A 24 -8.98 -27.56 -18.20
C VAL A 24 -9.08 -26.24 -17.42
N LEU A 25 -9.40 -26.28 -16.13
CA LEU A 25 -9.44 -25.09 -15.29
C LEU A 25 -8.07 -24.40 -15.20
N LEU A 26 -6.99 -25.16 -15.05
CA LEU A 26 -5.63 -24.62 -15.03
C LEU A 26 -5.28 -23.95 -16.37
N LEU A 27 -5.66 -24.56 -17.49
CA LEU A 27 -5.44 -23.98 -18.82
C LEU A 27 -6.21 -22.66 -18.98
N ILE A 28 -7.46 -22.60 -18.53
CA ILE A 28 -8.30 -21.39 -18.58
C ILE A 28 -7.76 -20.29 -17.66
N MET A 29 -7.22 -20.65 -16.48
CA MET A 29 -6.65 -19.70 -15.52
C MET A 29 -5.22 -19.24 -15.87
N SER A 30 -4.49 -20.03 -16.66
CA SER A 30 -3.10 -19.75 -17.04
C SER A 30 -2.86 -18.35 -17.66
N PRO A 31 -3.69 -17.81 -18.59
CA PRO A 31 -3.47 -16.47 -19.13
C PRO A 31 -3.55 -15.38 -18.05
N PHE A 32 -4.45 -15.53 -17.07
CA PHE A 32 -4.55 -14.58 -15.96
C PHE A 32 -3.34 -14.65 -15.03
N LEU A 33 -2.84 -15.86 -14.77
CA LEU A 33 -1.66 -16.07 -13.95
C LEU A 33 -0.41 -15.46 -14.61
N ILE A 34 -0.25 -15.69 -15.92
CA ILE A 34 0.83 -15.12 -16.74
C ILE A 34 0.71 -13.60 -16.75
N TRP A 35 -0.50 -13.06 -16.97
CA TRP A 35 -0.74 -11.62 -16.94
C TRP A 35 -0.35 -10.99 -15.60
N TYR A 36 -0.75 -11.62 -14.49
CA TYR A 36 -0.41 -11.17 -13.15
C TYR A 36 1.10 -11.19 -12.91
N LEU A 37 1.77 -12.29 -13.30
CA LEU A 37 3.22 -12.42 -13.21
C LEU A 37 3.96 -11.35 -14.02
N LEU A 38 3.52 -11.08 -15.25
CA LEU A 38 4.08 -10.02 -16.09
C LEU A 38 3.85 -8.64 -15.47
N SER A 39 2.66 -8.38 -14.93
CA SER A 39 2.34 -7.12 -14.24
C SER A 39 3.26 -6.90 -13.04
N TRP A 40 3.47 -7.96 -12.25
CA TRP A 40 4.40 -7.95 -11.12
C TRP A 40 5.85 -7.69 -11.57
N LEU A 41 6.32 -8.33 -12.65
CA LEU A 41 7.64 -8.08 -13.23
C LEU A 41 7.79 -6.63 -13.72
N VAL A 42 6.76 -6.08 -14.37
CA VAL A 42 6.75 -4.68 -14.80
C VAL A 42 6.88 -3.75 -13.59
N CYS A 43 6.16 -4.00 -12.49
CA CYS A 43 6.31 -3.22 -11.26
C CYS A 43 7.74 -3.27 -10.72
N LEU A 44 8.37 -4.46 -10.69
CA LEU A 44 9.76 -4.59 -10.26
C LEU A 44 10.72 -3.83 -11.17
N ILE A 45 10.51 -3.88 -12.49
CA ILE A 45 11.35 -3.16 -13.46
C ILE A 45 11.15 -1.64 -13.33
N VAL A 46 9.92 -1.16 -13.16
CA VAL A 46 9.61 0.27 -13.07
C VAL A 46 10.08 0.89 -11.76
N THR A 47 10.13 0.12 -10.67
CA THR A 47 10.56 0.60 -9.33
C THR A 47 11.93 1.30 -9.33
N PRO A 48 13.03 0.73 -9.87
CA PRO A 48 14.32 1.41 -9.94
C PRO A 48 14.29 2.65 -10.84
N PHE A 49 13.47 2.67 -11.91
CA PHE A 49 13.32 3.88 -12.74
C PHE A 49 12.55 4.98 -12.02
N ALA A 50 11.51 4.64 -11.27
CA ALA A 50 10.78 5.59 -10.43
C ALA A 50 11.70 6.17 -9.33
N TRP A 51 12.54 5.32 -8.74
CA TRP A 51 13.56 5.73 -7.79
C TRP A 51 14.62 6.63 -8.43
N LEU A 52 15.13 6.26 -9.60
CA LEU A 52 16.12 7.05 -10.34
C LEU A 52 15.54 8.40 -10.76
N ALA A 53 14.34 8.43 -11.33
CA ALA A 53 13.61 9.64 -11.66
C ALA A 53 13.42 10.53 -10.43
N ARG A 54 13.10 9.95 -9.27
CA ARG A 54 12.99 10.71 -8.02
C ARG A 54 14.32 11.33 -7.59
N SER A 55 15.43 10.63 -7.79
CA SER A 55 16.78 11.14 -7.49
C SER A 55 17.23 12.26 -8.44
N THR A 56 16.87 12.19 -9.73
CA THR A 56 17.32 13.15 -10.75
C THR A 56 16.43 14.39 -10.87
N LEU A 57 15.12 14.25 -10.65
CA LEU A 57 14.16 15.36 -10.74
C LEU A 57 14.09 16.22 -9.46
N GLY A 58 14.96 15.98 -8.47
CA GLY A 58 15.09 16.83 -7.28
C GLY A 58 13.80 16.94 -6.45
N ARG A 59 12.93 15.92 -6.51
CA ARG A 59 11.68 15.96 -5.74
C ARG A 59 12.01 15.98 -4.24
N PRO A 60 11.30 16.81 -3.45
CA PRO A 60 11.52 16.87 -2.01
C PRO A 60 11.41 15.47 -1.41
N SER A 61 12.45 15.05 -0.72
CA SER A 61 12.49 13.78 -0.01
C SER A 61 11.92 14.02 1.40
N PRO A 62 10.84 13.32 1.78
CA PRO A 62 10.28 13.47 3.12
C PRO A 62 11.25 12.86 4.14
N VAL A 63 11.41 13.54 5.26
CA VAL A 63 12.10 13.06 6.46
C VAL A 63 11.06 12.99 7.57
N ILE A 64 10.94 11.82 8.20
CA ILE A 64 10.00 11.57 9.28
C ILE A 64 10.81 11.17 10.51
N ALA A 65 10.53 11.79 11.64
CA ALA A 65 11.10 11.42 12.92
C ALA A 65 10.01 10.88 13.84
N TYR A 66 10.34 9.83 14.57
CA TYR A 66 9.51 9.23 15.61
C TYR A 66 10.21 9.41 16.94
N TRP A 67 9.45 9.65 18.00
CA TRP A 67 9.99 9.66 19.34
C TRP A 67 9.85 8.28 19.95
N GLU A 68 10.95 7.75 20.47
CA GLU A 68 11.04 6.38 20.97
C GLU A 68 10.05 6.09 22.11
N GLU A 69 9.78 7.09 22.96
CA GLU A 69 8.85 6.97 24.09
C GLU A 69 7.38 7.15 23.69
N ASN A 70 7.12 7.80 22.54
CA ASN A 70 5.78 7.98 22.01
C ASN A 70 5.77 7.73 20.49
N PRO A 71 5.57 6.47 20.04
CA PRO A 71 5.60 6.12 18.63
C PRO A 71 4.49 6.77 17.81
N TRP A 72 3.50 7.37 18.47
CA TRP A 72 2.39 8.10 17.84
C TRP A 72 2.76 9.56 17.54
N ALA A 73 3.83 10.08 18.12
CA ALA A 73 4.33 11.41 17.83
C ALA A 73 5.23 11.36 16.58
N GLU A 74 4.68 11.81 15.46
CA GLU A 74 5.38 11.88 14.18
C GLU A 74 5.68 13.32 13.79
N TRP A 75 6.95 13.65 13.61
CA TRP A 75 7.38 14.94 13.06
C TRP A 75 7.76 14.79 11.60
N TRP A 76 7.36 15.76 10.79
CA TRP A 76 7.48 15.70 9.34
C TRP A 76 8.29 16.87 8.81
N GLY A 77 9.15 16.61 7.85
CA GLY A 77 9.85 17.64 7.08
C GLY A 77 10.17 17.14 5.69
N SER A 78 10.70 18.04 4.86
CA SER A 78 11.13 17.72 3.51
C SER A 78 12.43 18.44 3.18
N ALA A 79 13.33 17.76 2.49
CA ALA A 79 14.57 18.33 1.98
C ALA A 79 14.68 18.15 0.47
N ASP A 80 15.35 19.09 -0.19
CA ASP A 80 15.52 19.11 -1.64
C ASP A 80 16.58 18.09 -2.06
N GLY A 81 16.13 16.86 -2.26
CA GLY A 81 16.97 15.74 -2.68
C GLY A 81 17.52 14.90 -1.53
N ARG A 82 18.22 13.82 -1.89
CA ARG A 82 18.62 12.77 -0.95
C ARG A 82 19.76 13.19 -0.01
N GLY A 83 20.78 13.85 -0.54
CA GLY A 83 21.90 14.33 0.29
C GLY A 83 21.43 15.28 1.39
N ALA A 84 20.59 16.26 1.02
CA ALA A 84 20.00 17.19 1.98
C ALA A 84 19.05 16.48 2.98
N ALA A 85 18.36 15.42 2.56
CA ALA A 85 17.54 14.62 3.46
C ALA A 85 18.36 13.79 4.43
N ASP A 86 19.50 13.25 4.01
CA ASP A 86 20.42 12.50 4.87
C ASP A 86 21.08 13.45 5.90
N GLU A 87 21.47 14.65 5.48
CA GLU A 87 21.96 15.71 6.37
C GLU A 87 20.88 16.15 7.37
N LEU A 88 19.64 16.38 6.91
CA LEU A 88 18.51 16.70 7.77
C LEU A 88 18.20 15.58 8.75
N ALA A 89 18.28 14.31 8.32
CA ALA A 89 18.05 13.16 9.19
C ALA A 89 19.12 13.04 10.28
N GLN A 90 20.40 13.26 9.95
CA GLN A 90 21.49 13.27 10.94
C GLN A 90 21.32 14.42 11.93
N HIS A 91 20.93 15.60 11.45
CA HIS A 91 20.67 16.75 12.29
C HIS A 91 19.51 16.49 13.27
N VAL A 92 18.40 15.97 12.76
CA VAL A 92 17.21 15.56 13.51
C VAL A 92 17.54 14.49 14.55
N ALA A 93 18.37 13.49 14.21
CA ALA A 93 18.81 12.48 15.17
C ALA A 93 19.59 13.11 16.34
N GLY A 94 20.44 14.09 16.05
CA GLY A 94 21.14 14.87 17.08
C GLY A 94 20.18 15.69 17.94
N GLU A 95 19.18 16.33 17.35
CA GLU A 95 18.17 17.10 18.07
C GLU A 95 17.29 16.23 18.97
N VAL A 96 16.85 15.06 18.49
CA VAL A 96 16.06 14.12 19.29
C VAL A 96 16.87 13.59 20.47
N ALA A 97 18.15 13.25 20.26
CA ALA A 97 19.02 12.80 21.34
C ALA A 97 19.28 13.89 22.40
N GLN A 98 19.30 15.16 22.00
CA GLN A 98 19.58 16.29 22.91
C GLN A 98 18.33 16.86 23.59
N PHE A 99 17.20 16.93 22.87
CA PHE A 99 16.02 17.69 23.27
C PHE A 99 14.73 16.88 23.32
N ALA A 100 14.77 15.57 23.02
CA ALA A 100 13.60 14.69 22.89
C ALA A 100 12.54 15.18 21.88
N ALA A 101 12.86 16.18 21.05
CA ALA A 101 11.98 16.73 20.02
C ALA A 101 12.81 17.38 18.89
N PRO A 102 12.51 17.06 17.62
CA PRO A 102 13.19 17.68 16.49
C PRO A 102 12.61 19.08 16.22
N ARG A 103 13.48 20.08 16.25
CA ARG A 103 13.14 21.50 16.01
C ARG A 103 13.25 21.87 14.54
N SER A 104 14.09 21.15 13.79
CA SER A 104 14.28 21.37 12.36
C SER A 104 13.15 20.81 11.50
N LEU A 105 12.26 20.00 12.08
CA LEU A 105 11.05 19.48 11.42
C LEU A 105 9.82 20.29 11.80
N ALA A 106 8.80 20.26 10.95
CA ALA A 106 7.52 20.86 11.28
C ALA A 106 6.89 20.13 12.48
N ALA A 107 6.09 20.88 13.24
CA ALA A 107 5.36 20.39 14.41
C ALA A 107 4.65 19.06 14.14
N PRO A 108 4.40 18.24 15.19
CA PRO A 108 3.84 16.90 15.02
C PRO A 108 2.61 16.98 14.14
N ARG A 109 2.50 16.05 13.19
CA ARG A 109 1.32 15.99 12.33
C ARG A 109 0.11 15.93 13.26
N PRO A 110 -0.84 16.88 13.20
CA PRO A 110 -2.04 16.78 14.02
C PRO A 110 -2.64 15.40 13.71
N GLU A 111 -2.83 14.62 14.77
CA GLU A 111 -3.32 13.25 14.71
C GLU A 111 -4.36 13.17 13.59
N LEU A 112 -4.08 12.33 12.61
CA LEU A 112 -5.09 11.95 11.64
C LEU A 112 -6.20 11.36 12.50
N ILE A 113 -7.23 12.17 12.77
CA ILE A 113 -8.39 11.81 13.58
C ILE A 113 -8.70 10.35 13.29
N GLU A 114 -8.57 9.52 14.32
CA GLU A 114 -8.86 8.10 14.31
C GLU A 114 -10.04 7.83 13.37
N LEU A 115 -9.76 7.30 12.18
CA LEU A 115 -10.77 6.81 11.25
C LEU A 115 -11.47 5.53 11.78
N THR A 116 -11.22 5.18 13.04
CA THR A 116 -11.65 3.95 13.69
C THR A 116 -12.87 4.10 14.59
N THR A 117 -13.38 5.29 14.88
CA THR A 117 -14.62 5.40 15.66
C THR A 117 -15.54 6.53 15.19
N VAL A 118 -16.77 6.14 14.85
CA VAL A 118 -18.00 6.94 14.67
C VAL A 118 -18.49 6.98 13.21
N ARG A 119 -19.31 5.96 12.88
CA ARG A 119 -20.29 5.91 11.79
C ARG A 119 -19.77 6.15 10.37
N GLU A 120 -19.80 5.07 9.60
CA GLU A 120 -19.99 5.05 8.15
C GLU A 120 -20.89 6.20 7.68
N THR A 121 -20.29 7.31 7.28
CA THR A 121 -20.88 8.24 6.33
C THR A 121 -19.83 8.38 5.25
N PRO A 122 -19.99 7.69 4.11
CA PRO A 122 -18.93 7.63 3.11
C PRO A 122 -18.62 9.04 2.63
N ILE A 123 -17.32 9.35 2.56
CA ILE A 123 -16.73 10.59 2.03
C ILE A 123 -17.41 11.09 0.74
N VAL A 124 -18.04 10.17 -0.01
CA VAL A 124 -18.91 10.42 -1.16
C VAL A 124 -20.04 11.41 -0.87
N GLU A 125 -20.70 11.38 0.30
CA GLU A 125 -21.78 12.32 0.62
C GLU A 125 -21.27 13.75 0.87
N ARG A 126 -20.11 13.91 1.50
CA ARG A 126 -19.48 15.24 1.68
C ARG A 126 -19.02 15.83 0.36
N ILE A 127 -18.47 14.99 -0.54
CA ILE A 127 -18.08 15.43 -1.88
C ILE A 127 -19.34 15.78 -2.70
N ALA A 128 -20.39 14.96 -2.66
CA ALA A 128 -21.65 15.21 -3.37
C ALA A 128 -22.35 16.50 -2.90
N ALA A 129 -22.35 16.80 -1.60
CA ALA A 129 -22.87 18.06 -1.07
C ALA A 129 -22.10 19.27 -1.62
N ARG A 130 -20.77 19.15 -1.74
CA ARG A 130 -19.91 20.21 -2.28
C ARG A 130 -20.16 20.47 -3.78
N TRP A 131 -20.47 19.42 -4.55
CA TRP A 131 -20.87 19.56 -5.96
C TRP A 131 -22.26 20.15 -6.13
N ARG A 132 -23.24 19.78 -5.28
CA ARG A 132 -24.58 20.38 -5.29
C ARG A 132 -24.55 21.88 -4.99
N ALA A 133 -23.72 22.30 -4.02
CA ALA A 133 -23.58 23.72 -3.67
C ALA A 133 -22.97 24.58 -4.81
N ARG A 134 -22.11 23.99 -5.66
CA ARG A 134 -21.56 24.67 -6.84
C ARG A 134 -22.52 24.72 -8.03
N GLY A 135 -23.41 23.73 -8.17
CA GLY A 135 -24.40 23.70 -9.26
C GLY A 135 -25.50 24.75 -9.14
N THR A 136 -25.82 25.22 -7.93
CA THR A 136 -26.88 26.20 -7.68
C THR A 136 -26.48 27.67 -7.90
N GLY A 137 -25.20 27.96 -8.15
CA GLY A 137 -24.72 29.32 -8.42
C GLY A 137 -24.66 29.71 -9.91
N ALA A 138 -25.05 28.80 -10.83
CA ALA A 138 -24.88 28.99 -12.27
C ALA A 138 -26.17 29.38 -13.02
N ASN A 139 -27.30 29.58 -12.33
CA ASN A 139 -28.59 29.95 -12.94
C ASN A 139 -29.20 31.25 -12.34
N GLY A 140 -28.35 32.21 -11.95
CA GLY A 140 -28.78 33.56 -11.54
C GLY A 140 -28.28 34.59 -12.53
#